data_AF-A0A7X7QB61-F1
#
_entry.id   AF-A0A7X7QB61-F1
#
_cell.length_a   1.000
_cell.length_b   1.000
_cell.length_c   1.000
_cell.angle_alpha   90.00
_cell.angle_beta   90.00
_cell.angle_gamma   90.00
#
_symmetry.space_group_name_H-M   'P 1'
#
loop_
_entity.id
_entity.type
_entity.pdbx_description
1 polymer ?
#
loop_
_entity_poly.entity_id
_entity_poly.type
_entity_poly.pdbx_seq_one_letter_code
_entity_poly.pdbx_strand_id
1 'polypeptide(L)'
;MPGLVEAVLAQFPAHAYPLVLASDPDDLLAEEEVLAALGAWGYRLLREADPVRLRHRLEQLRPFSVEEPLLVITAGPLNALPYDLWQPGRRVELALHAFFPRLAYPVVRQLSPA
;
A
#
# COMPACT_ATOMS: atom_id res chain seq x y z
N MET A 1 -15.13 3.60 17.39
CA MET A 1 -14.05 3.88 16.42
C MET A 1 -13.77 2.55 15.75
N PRO A 2 -13.77 2.45 14.41
CA PRO A 2 -13.22 1.28 13.77
C PRO A 2 -11.79 1.07 14.29
N GLY A 3 -11.36 -0.18 14.44
CA GLY A 3 -9.97 -0.48 14.72
C GLY A 3 -9.08 -0.02 13.55
N LEU A 4 -7.78 -0.01 13.78
CA LEU A 4 -6.80 0.40 12.76
C LEU A 4 -6.94 -0.44 11.49
N VAL A 5 -7.11 -1.76 11.66
CA VAL A 5 -7.29 -2.72 10.57
C VAL A 5 -8.51 -2.36 9.71
N GLU A 6 -9.68 -2.15 10.30
CA GLU A 6 -10.87 -1.79 9.52
C GLU A 6 -10.72 -0.44 8.83
N ALA A 7 -10.07 0.53 9.49
CA ALA A 7 -9.85 1.85 8.91
C ALA A 7 -8.88 1.81 7.71
N VAL A 8 -7.83 0.98 7.79
CA VAL A 8 -6.88 0.74 6.69
C VAL A 8 -7.56 0.03 5.54
N LEU A 9 -8.28 -1.07 5.80
CA LEU A 9 -8.98 -1.84 4.77
C LEU A 9 -10.03 -1.01 4.03
N ALA A 10 -10.69 -0.08 4.72
CA ALA A 10 -11.66 0.85 4.12
C ALA A 10 -11.05 1.81 3.07
N GLN A 11 -9.74 2.00 3.04
CA GLN A 11 -9.08 2.84 2.03
C GLN A 11 -8.93 2.15 0.67
N PHE A 12 -9.04 0.82 0.63
CA PHE A 12 -8.83 0.05 -0.58
C PHE A 12 -10.12 -0.05 -1.42
N PRO A 13 -10.00 0.03 -2.75
CA PRO A 13 -11.16 -0.07 -3.62
C PRO A 13 -11.74 -1.49 -3.61
N ALA A 14 -13.06 -1.60 -3.73
CA ALA A 14 -13.77 -2.87 -3.83
C ALA A 14 -13.58 -3.54 -5.20
N HIS A 15 -12.36 -4.04 -5.47
CA HIS A 15 -12.01 -4.81 -6.67
C HIS A 15 -12.52 -4.15 -7.96
N ALA A 16 -12.22 -2.87 -8.15
CA ALA A 16 -12.62 -2.11 -9.34
C ALA A 16 -11.42 -1.68 -10.20
N TYR A 17 -10.20 -1.92 -9.73
CA TYR A 17 -8.97 -1.44 -10.35
C TYR A 17 -7.95 -2.58 -10.40
N PRO A 18 -7.34 -2.84 -11.56
CA PRO A 18 -6.38 -3.92 -11.71
C PRO A 18 -4.98 -3.56 -11.17
N LEU A 19 -4.73 -2.27 -10.94
CA LEU A 19 -3.51 -1.74 -10.34
C LEU A 19 -3.86 -0.71 -9.26
N VAL A 20 -3.38 -0.96 -8.04
CA VAL A 20 -3.47 -0.07 -6.89
C VAL A 20 -2.06 0.26 -6.42
N LEU A 21 -1.83 1.54 -6.08
CA LEU A 21 -0.56 2.04 -5.57
C LEU A 21 -0.81 2.58 -4.15
N ALA A 22 -0.08 2.05 -3.18
CA ALA A 22 -0.15 2.49 -1.79
C ALA A 22 1.15 3.17 -1.36
N SER A 23 1.02 4.40 -0.83
CA SER A 23 2.07 5.02 -0.04
C SER A 23 1.83 4.65 1.42
N ASP A 24 2.78 3.97 2.04
CA ASP A 24 2.69 3.45 3.41
C ASP A 24 4.01 3.69 4.18
N PRO A 25 4.32 4.95 4.53
CA PRO A 25 5.54 5.34 5.24
C PRO A 25 5.63 4.81 6.68
N ASP A 26 4.49 4.47 7.30
CA ASP A 26 4.40 3.98 8.68
C ASP A 26 4.18 2.46 8.76
N ASP A 27 4.29 1.76 7.63
CA ASP A 27 4.17 0.30 7.47
C ASP A 27 2.87 -0.32 8.03
N LEU A 28 1.76 0.40 7.90
CA LEU A 28 0.44 -0.03 8.38
C LEU A 28 -0.07 -1.29 7.65
N LEU A 29 0.40 -1.54 6.43
CA LEU A 29 0.05 -2.73 5.65
C LEU A 29 0.91 -3.96 6.02
N ALA A 30 1.84 -3.86 6.97
CA ALA A 30 2.60 -5.03 7.44
C ALA A 30 1.86 -5.82 8.52
N GLU A 31 0.75 -5.31 9.04
CA GLU A 31 -0.10 -6.06 9.96
C GLU A 31 -0.68 -7.32 9.28
N GLU A 32 -0.48 -8.47 9.91
CA GLU A 32 -0.88 -9.78 9.37
C GLU A 32 -2.38 -9.83 9.02
N GLU A 33 -3.22 -9.22 9.84
CA GLU A 33 -4.67 -9.16 9.61
C GLU A 33 -5.02 -8.38 8.33
N VAL A 34 -4.27 -7.29 8.06
CA VAL A 34 -4.43 -6.49 6.84
C VAL A 34 -3.95 -7.28 5.62
N LEU A 35 -2.78 -7.92 5.72
CA LEU A 35 -2.22 -8.77 4.66
C LEU A 35 -3.16 -9.92 4.30
N ALA A 36 -3.69 -10.61 5.31
CA ALA A 36 -4.61 -11.73 5.14
C ALA A 36 -5.93 -11.26 4.48
N ALA A 37 -6.49 -10.13 4.92
CA ALA A 37 -7.71 -9.58 4.33
C ALA A 37 -7.51 -9.14 2.86
N LEU A 38 -6.42 -8.43 2.56
CA LEU A 38 -6.10 -8.05 1.18
C LEU A 38 -5.84 -9.27 0.28
N GLY A 39 -5.15 -10.30 0.81
CA GLY A 39 -4.96 -11.57 0.09
C GLY A 39 -6.29 -12.31 -0.16
N ALA A 40 -7.21 -12.31 0.80
CA ALA A 40 -8.55 -12.86 0.64
C ALA A 40 -9.39 -12.07 -0.38
N TRP A 41 -9.06 -10.80 -0.60
CA TRP A 41 -9.58 -9.94 -1.66
C TRP A 41 -8.79 -10.10 -2.99
N GLY A 42 -7.98 -11.16 -3.14
CA GLY A 42 -7.28 -11.47 -4.38
C GLY A 42 -6.13 -10.53 -4.73
N TYR A 43 -5.75 -9.60 -3.85
CA TYR A 43 -4.62 -8.72 -4.11
C TYR A 43 -3.31 -9.51 -4.14
N ARG A 44 -2.51 -9.24 -5.18
CA ARG A 44 -1.10 -9.62 -5.25
C ARG A 44 -0.28 -8.44 -4.76
N LEU A 45 0.53 -8.64 -3.71
CA LEU A 45 1.28 -7.54 -3.09
C LEU A 45 2.71 -7.48 -3.65
N LEU A 46 3.16 -6.27 -3.98
CA LEU A 46 4.51 -5.98 -4.44
C LEU A 46 5.14 -4.86 -3.61
N ARG A 47 6.04 -5.24 -2.70
CA ARG A 47 6.97 -4.36 -1.99
C ARG A 47 8.36 -4.56 -2.58
N GLU A 48 8.88 -3.57 -3.29
CA GLU A 48 10.24 -3.59 -3.81
C GLU A 48 10.76 -2.15 -3.97
N ALA A 49 11.81 -1.83 -3.22
CA ALA A 49 12.39 -0.49 -3.19
C ALA A 49 13.39 -0.26 -4.33
N ASP A 50 14.01 -1.33 -4.84
CA ASP A 50 14.95 -1.24 -5.94
C ASP A 50 14.19 -1.11 -7.28
N PRO A 51 14.42 -0.04 -8.05
CA PRO A 51 13.65 0.22 -9.26
C PRO A 51 13.89 -0.82 -10.36
N VAL A 52 15.07 -1.46 -10.40
CA VAL A 52 15.40 -2.50 -11.39
C VAL A 52 14.66 -3.79 -11.04
N ARG A 53 14.70 -4.20 -9.76
CA ARG A 53 13.95 -5.38 -9.29
C ARG A 53 12.44 -5.16 -9.36
N LEU A 54 11.96 -3.93 -9.09
CA LEU A 54 10.55 -3.57 -9.21
C LEU A 54 10.06 -3.82 -10.63
N ARG A 55 10.79 -3.34 -11.64
CA ARG A 55 10.46 -3.56 -13.05
C ARG A 55 10.46 -5.05 -13.38
N HIS A 56 11.48 -5.79 -12.96
CA HIS A 56 11.56 -7.23 -13.24
C HIS A 56 10.36 -8.00 -12.64
N ARG A 57 10.03 -7.76 -11.37
CA ARG A 57 8.88 -8.41 -10.72
C ARG A 57 7.57 -7.98 -11.37
N LEU A 58 7.43 -6.71 -11.76
CA LEU A 58 6.23 -6.24 -12.45
C LEU A 58 5.97 -7.02 -13.74
N GLU A 59 6.98 -7.25 -14.57
CA GLU A 59 6.84 -8.03 -15.80
C GLU A 59 6.45 -9.49 -15.54
N GLN A 60 6.93 -10.08 -14.43
CA GLN A 60 6.52 -11.43 -14.01
C GLN A 60 5.07 -11.50 -13.50
N LEU A 61 4.56 -10.39 -12.97
CA LEU A 61 3.20 -10.33 -12.41
C LEU A 61 2.16 -9.94 -13.47
N ARG A 62 2.58 -9.37 -14.61
CA ARG A 62 1.69 -9.01 -15.73
C ARG A 62 1.16 -10.27 -16.46
N PRO A 63 -0.08 -10.21 -17.00
CA PRO A 63 -1.06 -9.13 -16.82
C PRO A 63 -1.70 -9.19 -15.43
N PHE A 64 -2.09 -8.03 -14.90
CA PHE A 64 -2.95 -7.92 -13.72
C PHE A 64 -4.36 -7.50 -14.17
N SER A 65 -5.38 -7.96 -13.47
CA SER A 65 -6.79 -7.74 -13.79
C SER A 65 -7.58 -7.32 -12.56
N VAL A 66 -8.88 -7.06 -12.72
CA VAL A 66 -9.74 -6.66 -11.61
C VAL A 66 -9.99 -7.83 -10.64
N GLU A 67 -9.92 -9.06 -11.15
CA GLU A 67 -10.06 -10.31 -10.40
C GLU A 67 -8.80 -10.65 -9.60
N GLU A 68 -7.62 -10.31 -10.12
CA GLU A 68 -6.32 -10.46 -9.44
C GLU A 68 -5.55 -9.13 -9.47
N PRO A 69 -5.99 -8.13 -8.68
CA PRO A 69 -5.40 -6.81 -8.70
C PRO A 69 -3.98 -6.81 -8.11
N LEU A 70 -3.09 -6.05 -8.75
CA LEU A 70 -1.75 -5.81 -8.23
C LEU A 70 -1.75 -4.59 -7.29
N LEU A 71 -1.29 -4.79 -6.05
CA LEU A 71 -1.03 -3.72 -5.09
C LEU A 71 0.48 -3.46 -4.98
N VAL A 72 0.93 -2.33 -5.51
CA VAL A 72 2.32 -1.87 -5.37
C VAL A 72 2.41 -0.96 -4.14
N ILE A 73 3.29 -1.29 -3.20
CA ILE A 73 3.43 -0.59 -1.92
C ILE A 73 4.81 0.08 -1.87
N THR A 74 4.85 1.35 -1.49
CA THR A 74 6.08 2.14 -1.31
C THR A 74 6.01 2.96 -0.02
N ALA A 75 7.14 3.16 0.65
CA ALA A 75 7.24 4.09 1.78
C ALA A 75 7.33 5.56 1.33
N GLY A 76 7.62 5.80 0.05
CA GLY A 76 7.80 7.12 -0.54
C GLY A 76 6.55 7.66 -1.24
N PRO A 77 6.63 8.87 -1.80
CA PRO A 77 5.51 9.46 -2.51
C PRO A 77 5.18 8.69 -3.79
N LEU A 78 3.90 8.52 -4.09
CA LEU A 78 3.44 7.71 -5.24
C LEU A 78 3.92 8.25 -6.58
N ASN A 79 4.16 9.56 -6.72
CA ASN A 79 4.67 10.18 -7.94
C ASN A 79 6.15 9.89 -8.21
N ALA A 80 6.87 9.25 -7.28
CA ALA A 80 8.22 8.74 -7.52
C ALA A 80 8.23 7.35 -8.17
N LEU A 81 7.08 6.66 -8.24
CA LEU A 81 6.96 5.40 -8.96
C LEU A 81 7.07 5.62 -10.49
N PRO A 82 7.49 4.59 -11.25
CA PRO A 82 7.50 4.65 -12.71
C PRO A 82 6.18 5.17 -13.28
N TYR A 83 6.25 6.04 -14.29
CA TYR A 83 5.09 6.72 -14.85
C TYR A 83 4.02 5.75 -15.37
N ASP A 84 4.43 4.62 -15.93
CA ASP A 84 3.51 3.58 -16.42
C ASP A 84 2.74 2.86 -15.31
N LEU A 85 3.19 2.97 -14.05
CA LEU A 85 2.43 2.59 -12.87
C LEU A 85 1.62 3.78 -12.34
N TRP A 86 2.28 4.92 -12.14
CA TRP A 86 1.69 6.10 -11.51
C TRP A 86 0.49 6.66 -12.28
N GLN A 87 0.54 6.67 -13.60
CA GLN A 87 -0.52 7.23 -14.43
C GLN A 87 -1.84 6.41 -14.34
N PRO A 88 -1.86 5.09 -14.60
CA PRO A 88 -3.09 4.30 -14.56
C PRO A 88 -3.48 3.82 -13.15
N GLY A 89 -2.55 3.79 -12.20
CA GLY A 89 -2.76 3.19 -10.89
C GLY A 89 -3.75 3.96 -10.00
N ARG A 90 -4.66 3.23 -9.33
CA ARG A 90 -5.49 3.80 -8.27
C ARG A 90 -4.65 4.09 -7.04
N ARG A 91 -4.65 5.34 -6.58
CA ARG A 91 -3.80 5.80 -5.47
C ARG A 91 -4.51 5.62 -4.12
N VAL A 92 -3.76 5.15 -3.14
CA VAL A 92 -4.10 5.06 -1.72
C VAL A 92 -2.93 5.63 -0.93
N GLU A 93 -3.18 6.61 -0.07
CA GLU A 93 -2.16 7.19 0.79
C GLU A 93 -2.50 6.88 2.23
N LEU A 94 -1.61 6.16 2.90
CA LEU A 94 -1.72 5.75 4.28
C LEU A 94 -0.71 6.55 5.09
N ALA A 95 -1.12 6.96 6.29
CA ALA A 95 -0.22 7.52 7.27
C ALA A 95 -0.87 7.38 8.64
N LEU A 96 -0.09 7.04 9.66
CA LEU A 96 -0.59 6.79 11.02
C LEU A 96 -1.33 8.03 11.57
N HIS A 97 -0.84 9.22 11.24
CA HIS A 97 -1.46 10.49 11.65
C HIS A 97 -2.85 10.71 11.03
N ALA A 98 -3.16 10.08 9.90
CA ALA A 98 -4.49 10.17 9.27
C ALA A 98 -5.53 9.37 10.08
N PHE A 99 -5.12 8.30 10.76
CA PHE A 99 -5.98 7.44 11.57
C PHE A 99 -6.06 7.90 13.03
N PHE A 100 -4.99 8.47 13.57
CA PHE A 100 -4.92 8.92 14.96
C PHE A 100 -4.57 10.42 15.04
N PRO A 101 -5.52 11.33 14.79
CA PRO A 101 -5.24 12.77 14.74
C PRO A 101 -4.81 13.37 16.08
N ARG A 102 -5.02 12.65 17.19
CA ARG A 102 -4.58 13.04 18.55
C ARG A 102 -3.25 12.40 18.97
N LEU A 103 -2.65 11.58 18.11
CA LEU A 103 -1.35 10.98 18.38
C LEU A 103 -0.26 12.04 18.19
N ALA A 104 0.56 12.22 19.21
CA ALA A 104 1.74 13.07 19.12
C ALA A 104 2.79 12.38 18.23
N TYR A 105 2.65 12.53 16.91
CA TYR A 105 3.52 11.89 15.91
C TYR A 105 5.02 12.13 16.13
N PRO A 106 5.49 13.32 16.58
CA PRO A 106 6.90 13.52 16.94
C PRO A 106 7.38 12.60 18.06
N VAL A 107 6.53 12.29 19.05
CA VAL A 107 6.87 11.38 20.15
C VAL A 107 6.96 9.96 19.64
N VAL A 108 6.03 9.53 18.79
CA VAL A 108 6.05 8.18 18.21
C VAL A 108 7.31 7.95 17.37
N ARG A 109 7.70 8.91 16.54
CA ARG A 109 8.95 8.84 15.76
C ARG A 109 10.21 8.71 16.61
N GLN A 110 10.22 9.25 17.83
CA GLN A 110 11.35 9.10 18.76
C GLN A 110 11.42 7.71 19.40
N LEU A 111 10.33 6.93 19.35
CA LEU A 111 10.25 5.58 19.93
C LEU A 111 10.51 4.48 18.89
N SER A 112 10.43 4.81 17.60
CA SER A 112 10.78 3.89 16.52
C SER A 112 12.31 3.68 16.45
N PRO A 113 12.79 2.43 16.31
CA PRO A 113 14.22 2.17 16.15
C PRO A 113 14.76 2.87 14.90
N ALA A 114 16.01 3.34 14.99
CA ALA A 114 16.73 4.02 13.90
C ALA A 114 17.11 3.07 12.75
#